data_AF-A0A3R6J6Q1-F1
#
_entry.id   AF-A0A3R6J6Q1-F1
#
_cell.length_a   1.000
_cell.length_b   1.000
_cell.length_c   1.000
_cell.angle_alpha   90.00
_cell.angle_beta   90.00
_cell.angle_gamma   90.00
#
_symmetry.space_group_name_H-M   'P 1'
#
loop_
_entity.id
_entity.type
_entity.pdbx_description
1 polymer ?
#
loop_
_entity_poly.entity_id
_entity_poly.type
_entity_poly.pdbx_seq_one_letter_code
_entity_poly.pdbx_strand_id
1 'polypeptide(L)'
;MLSKERSWRMGGIYHIGVEPMFPGYIFVDTDDAGELEQKIGILAGSAKLPLDEKAVPLEKAEEDFLKRLLREDPQHTVRRFLVQVNEAGELVSAEGILGESLGQIVRKRIRKRVVTLEIPMLGAARRVELAIRVKGDENREQVAGI
;
A
#
# COMPACT_ATOMS: atom_id res chain seq x y z
N MET A 1 -2.01 -5.38 10.71
CA MET A 1 -2.37 -4.10 10.06
C MET A 1 -1.61 -4.00 8.75
N LEU A 2 -2.31 -3.66 7.67
CA LEU A 2 -1.68 -3.53 6.35
C LEU A 2 -0.94 -2.19 6.24
N SER A 3 0.38 -2.25 6.06
CA SER A 3 1.25 -1.08 6.09
C SER A 3 2.00 -0.92 4.77
N LYS A 4 2.60 0.24 4.56
CA LYS A 4 3.44 0.52 3.38
C LYS A 4 4.68 1.31 3.77
N GLU A 5 5.75 1.09 3.04
CA GLU A 5 6.92 1.95 3.14
C GLU A 5 6.59 3.35 2.62
N ARG A 6 7.13 4.34 3.32
CA ARG A 6 7.09 5.76 2.94
C ARG A 6 8.52 6.28 2.87
N SER A 7 8.77 7.10 1.86
CA SER A 7 10.03 7.83 1.70
C SER A 7 9.81 9.32 1.93
N TRP A 8 10.76 9.95 2.63
CA TRP A 8 10.86 11.41 2.68
C TRP A 8 12.32 11.83 2.61
N ARG A 9 12.57 13.07 2.21
CA ARG A 9 13.93 13.57 2.01
C ARG A 9 14.28 14.60 3.08
N MET A 10 15.39 14.37 3.80
CA MET A 10 15.98 15.34 4.72
C MET A 10 17.48 15.42 4.46
N GLY A 11 18.04 16.63 4.38
CA GLY A 11 19.50 16.81 4.20
C GLY A 11 20.10 16.18 2.93
N GLY A 12 19.29 15.89 1.91
CA GLY A 12 19.77 15.21 0.70
C GLY A 12 19.65 13.68 0.73
N ILE A 13 19.32 13.10 1.87
CA ILE A 13 19.17 11.65 2.11
C ILE A 13 17.68 11.29 2.11
N TYR A 14 17.36 10.11 1.55
CA TYR A 14 16.03 9.54 1.64
C TYR A 14 15.91 8.67 2.89
N HIS A 15 15.03 9.07 3.80
CA HIS A 15 14.66 8.28 4.96
C HIS A 15 13.45 7.42 4.63
N ILE A 16 13.50 6.17 5.10
CA ILE A 16 12.46 5.18 4.88
C ILE A 16 11.82 4.83 6.22
N GLY A 17 10.49 4.88 6.25
CA GLY A 17 9.68 4.50 7.39
C GLY A 17 8.45 3.74 6.92
N VAL A 18 7.56 3.42 7.86
CA VAL A 18 6.35 2.64 7.61
C VAL A 18 5.13 3.42 8.09
N GLU A 19 4.05 3.40 7.32
CA GLU A 19 2.76 3.98 7.71
C GLU A 19 1.60 3.07 7.32
N PRO A 20 0.41 3.20 7.95
CA PRO A 20 -0.77 2.46 7.53
C PRO A 20 -1.11 2.73 6.06
N MET A 21 -1.35 1.68 5.28
CA MET A 21 -1.70 1.84 3.86
C MET A 21 -3.14 2.31 3.67
N PHE A 22 -4.04 1.81 4.53
CA PHE A 22 -5.45 2.21 4.57
C PHE A 22 -5.81 2.67 5.99
N PRO A 23 -5.52 3.94 6.34
CA PRO A 23 -5.87 4.48 7.65
C PRO A 23 -7.38 4.35 7.92
N GLY A 24 -7.74 3.81 9.09
CA GLY A 24 -9.13 3.57 9.47
C GLY A 24 -9.72 2.23 9.00
N TYR A 25 -8.93 1.36 8.37
CA TYR A 25 -9.35 0.02 7.97
C TYR A 25 -8.62 -1.07 8.75
N ILE A 26 -9.34 -2.13 9.08
CA ILE A 26 -8.80 -3.36 9.63
C ILE A 26 -9.15 -4.48 8.67
N PHE A 27 -8.14 -5.22 8.21
CA PHE A 27 -8.31 -6.42 7.42
C PHE A 27 -8.25 -7.62 8.35
N VAL A 28 -9.25 -8.49 8.27
CA VAL A 28 -9.39 -9.68 9.12
C VAL A 28 -9.58 -10.88 8.21
N ASP A 29 -8.78 -11.92 8.44
CA ASP A 29 -8.99 -13.24 7.84
C ASP A 29 -9.94 -14.01 8.77
N THR A 30 -11.14 -14.33 8.29
CA THR A 30 -12.17 -15.04 9.08
C THR A 30 -13.06 -15.86 8.16
N ASP A 31 -13.37 -17.08 8.60
CA ASP A 31 -14.36 -17.95 7.94
C ASP A 31 -15.80 -17.61 8.39
N ASP A 32 -15.96 -16.82 9.45
CA ASP A 32 -17.24 -16.39 10.01
C ASP A 32 -17.26 -14.87 10.19
N ALA A 33 -17.89 -14.18 9.25
CA ALA A 33 -18.09 -12.73 9.30
C ALA A 33 -19.10 -12.32 10.41
N GLY A 34 -20.09 -13.17 10.71
CA GLY A 34 -21.13 -12.86 11.70
C GLY A 34 -20.59 -12.87 13.13
N GLU A 35 -19.65 -13.76 13.44
CA GLU A 35 -18.95 -13.75 14.73
C GLU A 35 -18.06 -12.50 14.89
N LEU A 36 -17.41 -12.08 13.81
CA LEU A 36 -16.59 -10.87 13.80
C LEU A 36 -17.43 -9.61 14.06
N GLU A 37 -18.59 -9.50 13.41
CA GLU A 37 -19.53 -8.39 13.61
C GLU A 37 -20.02 -8.29 15.06
N GLN A 38 -20.39 -9.43 15.67
CA GLN A 38 -20.80 -9.49 17.07
C GLN A 38 -19.67 -9.08 18.02
N LYS A 39 -18.44 -9.56 17.80
CA LYS A 39 -17.27 -9.21 18.62
C LYS A 39 -16.86 -7.75 18.47
N ILE A 40 -17.00 -7.16 17.29
CA ILE A 40 -16.71 -5.73 17.06
C ILE A 40 -17.76 -4.84 17.74
N GLY A 41 -19.04 -5.24 17.74
CA GLY A 41 -20.10 -4.53 18.48
C GLY A 41 -19.82 -4.43 20.00
N ILE A 42 -19.07 -5.38 20.55
CA ILE A 42 -18.66 -5.41 21.97
C ILE A 42 -17.48 -4.45 22.26
N LEU A 43 -16.65 -4.12 21.26
CA LEU A 43 -15.47 -3.23 21.39
C LEU A 43 -15.83 -1.74 21.45
N ALA A 44 -16.96 -1.42 22.10
CA ALA A 44 -17.56 -0.10 22.31
C ALA A 44 -16.54 1.06 22.20
N GLY A 45 -16.58 1.77 21.06
CA GLY A 45 -16.02 3.12 20.91
C GLY A 45 -14.90 3.31 19.87
N SER A 46 -14.17 2.27 19.44
CA SER A 46 -12.93 2.47 18.64
C SER A 46 -12.96 1.96 17.20
N ALA A 47 -13.85 1.02 16.87
CA ALA A 47 -13.97 0.47 15.51
C ALA A 47 -15.41 0.61 15.02
N LYS A 48 -15.58 1.12 13.79
CA LYS A 48 -16.87 1.13 13.09
C LYS A 48 -16.80 0.17 11.92
N LEU A 49 -17.81 -0.67 11.80
CA LEU A 49 -17.99 -1.50 10.61
C LEU A 49 -18.37 -0.59 9.42
N PRO A 50 -17.81 -0.82 8.22
CA PRO A 50 -18.27 -0.15 7.02
C PRO A 50 -19.74 -0.48 6.72
N LEU A 51 -20.39 0.35 5.89
CA LEU A 51 -21.70 0.12 5.25
C LEU A 51 -22.77 -0.63 6.10
N ASP A 52 -23.72 0.09 6.70
CA ASP A 52 -24.83 -0.49 7.49
C ASP A 52 -24.39 -1.42 8.63
N GLU A 53 -23.25 -1.13 9.26
CA GLU A 53 -22.69 -1.89 10.39
C GLU A 53 -22.30 -3.33 10.07
N LYS A 54 -21.82 -3.60 8.84
CA LYS A 54 -21.43 -4.95 8.41
C LYS A 54 -19.98 -5.06 7.97
N ALA A 55 -19.41 -6.23 8.14
CA ALA A 55 -18.13 -6.56 7.54
C ALA A 55 -18.30 -6.61 6.00
N VAL A 56 -17.51 -5.83 5.28
CA VAL A 56 -17.48 -5.87 3.81
C VAL A 56 -16.44 -6.90 3.39
N PRO A 57 -16.84 -8.00 2.72
CA PRO A 57 -15.89 -8.98 2.21
C PRO A 57 -15.06 -8.37 1.09
N LEU A 58 -13.77 -8.74 1.04
CA LEU A 58 -12.95 -8.43 -0.13
C LEU A 58 -13.31 -9.37 -1.27
N GLU A 59 -13.43 -8.83 -2.47
CA GLU A 59 -13.53 -9.64 -3.67
C GLU A 59 -12.22 -10.42 -3.91
N LYS A 60 -12.30 -11.58 -4.55
CA LYS A 60 -11.12 -12.43 -4.79
C LYS A 60 -10.01 -11.69 -5.54
N ALA A 61 -10.38 -10.86 -6.52
CA ALA A 61 -9.43 -10.05 -7.27
C ALA A 61 -8.73 -8.99 -6.39
N GLU A 62 -9.44 -8.40 -5.43
CA GLU A 62 -8.87 -7.44 -4.47
C GLU A 62 -7.89 -8.15 -3.52
N GLU A 63 -8.28 -9.32 -3.00
CA GLU A 63 -7.44 -10.15 -2.13
C GLU A 63 -6.14 -10.57 -2.85
N ASP A 64 -6.25 -11.09 -4.07
CA ASP A 64 -5.11 -11.51 -4.88
C ASP A 64 -4.20 -10.31 -5.19
N PHE A 65 -4.78 -9.15 -5.51
CA PHE A 65 -4.00 -7.93 -5.73
C PHE A 65 -3.22 -7.52 -4.48
N LEU A 66 -3.85 -7.51 -3.30
CA LEU A 66 -3.17 -7.18 -2.04
C LEU A 66 -2.05 -8.17 -1.71
N LYS A 67 -2.29 -9.48 -1.89
CA LYS A 67 -1.28 -10.52 -1.68
C LYS A 67 -0.06 -10.31 -2.59
N ARG A 68 -0.29 -10.00 -3.86
CA ARG A 68 0.78 -9.69 -4.83
C ARG A 68 1.51 -8.38 -4.50
N LEU A 69 0.80 -7.38 -3.96
CA LEU A 69 1.37 -6.12 -3.50
C LEU A 69 2.30 -6.33 -2.29
N LEU A 70 1.91 -7.21 -1.38
CA LEU A 70 2.68 -7.58 -0.19
C LEU A 70 3.92 -8.41 -0.48
N ARG A 71 3.95 -9.16 -1.59
CA ARG A 71 5.06 -10.06 -1.93
C ARG A 71 5.41 -11.03 -0.79
N GLU A 72 4.38 -11.51 -0.10
CA GLU A 72 4.51 -12.40 1.08
C GLU A 72 5.35 -11.80 2.22
N ASP A 73 5.44 -10.45 2.30
CA ASP A 73 6.17 -9.79 3.38
C ASP A 73 5.58 -10.17 4.76
N PRO A 74 6.39 -10.75 5.67
CA PRO A 74 5.90 -11.28 6.94
C PRO A 74 5.43 -10.18 7.90
N GLN A 75 5.77 -8.91 7.65
CA GLN A 75 5.30 -7.77 8.42
C GLN A 75 4.04 -7.14 7.81
N HIS A 76 3.45 -7.77 6.78
CA HIS A 76 2.33 -7.22 6.00
C HIS A 76 2.60 -5.77 5.56
N THR A 77 3.84 -5.50 5.16
CA THR A 77 4.30 -4.19 4.74
C THR A 77 4.61 -4.19 3.25
N VAL A 78 3.95 -3.32 2.50
CA VAL A 78 4.24 -3.08 1.09
C VAL A 78 5.60 -2.40 0.98
N ARG A 79 6.61 -3.19 0.60
CA ARG A 79 7.97 -2.72 0.35
C ARG A 79 8.05 -1.89 -0.92
N ARG A 80 8.98 -0.94 -0.96
CA ARG A 80 9.25 -0.13 -2.15
C ARG A 80 9.51 -0.98 -3.38
N PHE A 81 8.97 -0.55 -4.50
CA PHE A 81 9.19 -1.19 -5.79
C PHE A 81 10.39 -0.56 -6.49
N LEU A 82 11.30 -1.39 -7.00
CA LEU A 82 12.32 -0.97 -7.95
C LEU A 82 11.66 -0.52 -9.25
N VAL A 83 12.00 0.69 -9.69
CA VAL A 83 11.53 1.25 -10.96
C VAL A 83 12.70 1.72 -11.80
N GLN A 84 12.52 1.65 -13.12
CA GLN A 84 13.42 2.25 -14.09
C GLN A 84 12.79 3.50 -14.67
N VAL A 85 13.60 4.55 -14.80
CA VAL A 85 13.19 5.81 -15.39
C VAL A 85 14.05 6.10 -16.61
N ASN A 86 13.48 6.74 -17.63
CA ASN A 86 14.23 7.23 -18.78
C ASN A 86 15.02 8.49 -18.44
N GLU A 87 15.78 9.02 -19.41
CA GLU A 87 16.56 10.26 -19.27
C GLU A 87 15.68 11.49 -18.99
N ALA A 88 14.42 11.47 -19.45
CA ALA A 88 13.43 12.50 -19.16
C ALA A 88 12.85 12.42 -17.74
N GLY A 89 13.24 11.39 -16.95
CA GLY A 89 12.76 11.17 -15.59
C GLY A 89 11.36 10.54 -15.50
N GLU A 90 10.88 9.95 -16.58
CA GLU A 90 9.60 9.24 -16.66
C GLU A 90 9.76 7.76 -16.33
N LEU A 91 8.79 7.18 -15.63
CA LEU A 91 8.79 5.77 -15.28
C LEU A 91 8.49 4.90 -16.50
N VAL A 92 9.44 4.04 -16.86
CA VAL A 92 9.41 3.13 -18.02
C VAL A 92 8.99 1.73 -17.60
N SER A 93 9.49 1.25 -16.45
CA SER A 93 9.17 -0.06 -15.92
C SER A 93 9.21 -0.07 -14.40
N ALA A 94 8.53 -1.03 -13.80
CA ALA A 94 8.51 -1.28 -12.37
C ALA A 94 8.54 -2.78 -12.09
N GLU A 95 9.09 -3.18 -10.94
CA GLU A 95 9.09 -4.58 -10.51
C GLU A 95 7.71 -5.01 -9.99
N GLY A 96 7.44 -6.32 -10.05
CA GLY A 96 6.24 -6.94 -9.48
C GLY A 96 4.92 -6.41 -10.06
N ILE A 97 3.88 -6.44 -9.23
CA ILE A 97 2.52 -6.01 -9.62
C ILE A 97 2.46 -4.55 -10.10
N LEU A 98 3.39 -3.70 -9.65
CA LEU A 98 3.45 -2.31 -10.08
C LEU A 98 3.82 -2.20 -11.57
N GLY A 99 4.64 -3.11 -12.08
CA GLY A 99 5.00 -3.19 -13.51
C GLY A 99 3.86 -3.69 -14.39
N GLU A 100 3.01 -4.57 -13.86
CA GLU A 100 1.81 -5.04 -14.56
C GLU A 100 0.68 -3.99 -14.51
N SER A 101 0.65 -3.19 -13.45
CA SER A 101 -0.40 -2.20 -13.17
C SER A 101 0.02 -0.77 -13.52
N LEU A 102 0.96 -0.59 -14.45
CA LEU A 102 1.43 0.74 -14.87
C LEU A 102 0.30 1.66 -15.36
N GLY A 103 -0.72 1.08 -16.00
CA GLY A 103 -1.91 1.79 -16.46
C GLY A 103 -2.80 2.33 -15.33
N GLN A 104 -2.67 1.78 -14.11
CA GLN A 104 -3.42 2.23 -12.93
C GLN A 104 -2.69 3.35 -12.16
N ILE A 105 -1.48 3.73 -12.59
CA ILE A 105 -0.72 4.82 -11.97
C ILE A 105 -1.26 6.17 -12.46
N VAL A 106 -2.10 6.79 -11.62
CA VAL A 106 -2.71 8.10 -11.90
C VAL A 106 -1.78 9.29 -11.61
N ARG A 107 -0.73 9.10 -10.81
CA ARG A 107 0.25 10.15 -10.52
C ARG A 107 1.66 9.61 -10.32
N LYS A 108 2.62 10.22 -11.02
CA LYS A 108 4.05 9.87 -10.94
C LYS A 108 4.81 11.05 -10.33
N ARG A 109 5.35 10.89 -9.11
CA ARG A 109 6.20 11.88 -8.45
C ARG A 109 7.59 11.31 -8.24
N ILE A 110 8.28 11.06 -9.35
CA ILE A 110 9.58 10.38 -9.38
C ILE A 110 10.62 11.09 -8.52
N ARG A 111 10.68 12.43 -8.52
CA ARG A 111 11.57 13.21 -7.65
C ARG A 111 11.32 12.98 -6.15
N LYS A 112 10.08 12.69 -5.76
CA LYS A 112 9.72 12.34 -4.37
C LYS A 112 9.78 10.84 -4.11
N ARG A 113 10.15 10.02 -5.11
CA ARG A 113 10.21 8.55 -5.01
C ARG A 113 8.87 7.94 -4.61
N VAL A 114 7.81 8.46 -5.24
CA VAL A 114 6.43 8.10 -4.94
C VAL A 114 5.60 7.99 -6.22
N VAL A 115 4.73 7.00 -6.28
CA VAL A 115 3.67 6.86 -7.27
C VAL A 115 2.31 6.75 -6.58
N THR A 116 1.25 7.17 -7.25
CA THR A 116 -0.12 7.00 -6.78
C THR A 116 -0.84 6.06 -7.74
N LEU A 117 -1.32 4.94 -7.22
CA LEU A 117 -2.20 4.03 -7.94
C LEU A 117 -3.65 4.34 -7.60
N GLU A 118 -4.53 4.16 -8.56
CA GLU A 118 -5.96 4.13 -8.35
C GLU A 118 -6.42 2.68 -8.53
N ILE A 119 -6.87 2.07 -7.44
CA ILE A 119 -7.29 0.67 -7.39
C ILE A 119 -8.77 0.60 -7.00
N PRO A 120 -9.58 -0.26 -7.65
CA PRO A 120 -10.91 -0.57 -7.13
C PRO A 120 -10.75 -1.30 -5.80
N MET A 121 -11.36 -0.76 -4.75
CA MET A 121 -11.33 -1.34 -3.42
C MET A 121 -12.59 -1.02 -2.62
N LEU A 122 -13.23 -2.05 -2.06
CA LEU A 122 -14.45 -1.92 -1.24
C LEU A 122 -15.58 -1.20 -1.99
N GLY A 123 -15.77 -1.56 -3.27
CA GLY A 123 -16.81 -0.98 -4.13
C GLY A 123 -16.55 0.46 -4.59
N ALA A 124 -15.36 1.03 -4.36
CA ALA A 124 -15.01 2.39 -4.79
C ALA A 124 -13.56 2.48 -5.30
N ALA A 125 -13.29 3.44 -6.18
CA ALA A 125 -11.91 3.74 -6.58
C ALA A 125 -11.14 4.39 -5.42
N ARG A 126 -10.03 3.78 -5.01
CA ARG A 126 -9.16 4.25 -3.91
C ARG A 126 -7.79 4.62 -4.45
N ARG A 127 -7.28 5.78 -3.99
CA ARG A 127 -5.93 6.22 -4.32
C ARG A 127 -4.94 5.81 -3.25
N VAL A 128 -3.95 5.01 -3.61
CA VAL A 128 -2.91 4.54 -2.71
C VAL A 128 -1.56 5.09 -3.17
N GLU A 129 -0.86 5.74 -2.24
CA GLU A 129 0.46 6.30 -2.49
C GLU A 129 1.55 5.29 -2.12
N LEU A 130 2.29 4.76 -3.08
CA LEU A 130 3.37 3.80 -2.85
C LEU A 130 4.73 4.46 -3.04
N ALA A 131 5.64 4.18 -2.10
CA ALA A 131 7.03 4.54 -2.26
C ALA A 131 7.71 3.62 -3.28
N ILE A 132 8.63 4.19 -4.05
CA ILE A 132 9.43 3.50 -5.07
C ILE A 132 10.91 3.75 -4.83
N ARG A 133 11.78 2.87 -5.32
CA ARG A 133 13.22 3.09 -5.41
C ARG A 133 13.60 3.15 -6.88
N VAL A 134 14.39 4.14 -7.27
CA VAL A 134 14.85 4.27 -8.66
C VAL A 134 16.22 3.61 -8.75
N LYS A 135 16.49 2.87 -9.83
CA LYS A 135 17.82 2.30 -10.07
C LYS A 135 18.88 3.41 -10.00
N GLY A 136 19.89 3.24 -9.14
CA GLY A 136 20.91 4.25 -8.84
C GLY A 136 20.72 5.04 -7.54
N ASP A 137 19.64 4.79 -6.78
CA ASP A 137 19.44 5.37 -5.45
C ASP A 137 20.25 4.68 -4.33
N GLU A 138 21.00 3.62 -4.65
CA GLU A 138 21.64 2.72 -3.69
C GLU A 138 22.54 3.41 -2.64
N ASN A 139 23.11 4.57 -2.96
CA ASN A 139 23.98 5.36 -2.06
C ASN A 139 23.27 6.53 -1.36
N ARG A 140 21.94 6.67 -1.47
CA ARG A 140 21.18 7.84 -0.98
C ARG A 140 20.05 7.50 -0.02
N GLU A 141 19.97 6.26 0.45
CA GLU A 141 18.88 5.76 1.28
C GLU A 141 19.36 5.39 2.68
N GLN A 142 18.59 5.77 3.69
CA GLN A 142 18.78 5.34 5.08
C GLN A 142 17.46 4.79 5.61
N VAL A 143 17.48 3.50 5.98
CA VAL A 143 16.35 2.85 6.64
C VAL A 143 16.33 3.34 8.09
N ALA A 144 15.21 3.89 8.54
CA ALA A 144 15.05 4.17 9.96
C ALA A 144 15.10 2.83 10.70
N GLY A 145 16.07 2.67 11.60
CA GLY A 145 16.15 1.50 12.48
C GLY A 145 14.83 1.38 13.25
N ILE A 146 14.27 0.17 13.24
CA ILE A 146 13.07 -0.21 14.01
C ILE A 146 13.45 -0.26 15.50
#